data_AF-A0A162G2Z3-F1
#
_entry.id   AF-A0A162G2Z3-F1
#
_cell.length_a   1.000
_cell.length_b   1.000
_cell.length_c   1.000
_cell.angle_alpha   90.00
_cell.angle_beta   90.00
_cell.angle_gamma   90.00
#
_symmetry.space_group_name_H-M   'P 1'
#
loop_
_entity.id
_entity.type
_entity.pdbx_description
1 polymer ?
#
loop_
_entity_poly.entity_id
_entity_poly.type
_entity_poly.pdbx_seq_one_letter_code
_entity_poly.pdbx_strand_id
1 'polypeptide(L)'
;MKKKSSIIELSVPELLVKMKGKRIARKVDDKDIDFSEMPELSKNQLKKMKRAGRPLLGDVPRKAISIRVDENVLKKLKAKAKNKDIPYQSLINEILKKAVG
;
A
#
# COMPACT_ATOMS: atom_id res chain seq x y z
N MET A 1 8.79 -55.19 13.08
CA MET A 1 7.62 -54.86 12.24
C MET A 1 7.06 -53.50 12.68
N LYS A 2 7.30 -52.42 11.93
CA LYS A 2 6.70 -51.10 12.22
C LYS A 2 5.50 -50.91 11.29
N LYS A 3 4.31 -50.75 11.88
CA LYS A 3 3.03 -50.55 11.18
C LYS A 3 3.13 -49.32 10.26
N LYS A 4 2.83 -49.52 8.97
CA LYS A 4 2.49 -48.43 8.04
C LYS A 4 1.19 -47.80 8.54
N SER A 5 1.25 -46.63 9.13
CA SER A 5 0.04 -45.82 9.34
C SER A 5 -0.28 -45.10 8.05
N SER A 6 -1.39 -45.53 7.46
CA SER A 6 -2.09 -44.96 6.32
C SER A 6 -2.23 -43.44 6.44
N ILE A 7 -1.69 -42.72 5.47
CA ILE A 7 -1.90 -41.27 5.27
C ILE A 7 -3.30 -40.97 4.70
N ILE A 8 -4.15 -41.99 4.57
CA ILE A 8 -5.47 -41.92 3.98
C ILE A 8 -6.47 -41.92 5.13
N GLU A 9 -6.78 -40.72 5.63
CA GLU A 9 -7.95 -40.34 6.47
C GLU A 9 -7.56 -39.14 7.36
N LEU A 10 -7.20 -38.02 6.73
CA LEU A 10 -7.27 -36.73 7.42
C LEU A 10 -8.38 -35.95 6.75
N SER A 11 -9.37 -35.59 7.55
CA SER A 11 -10.47 -34.74 7.09
C SER A 11 -9.91 -33.35 6.77
N VAL A 12 -10.47 -32.69 5.74
CA VAL A 12 -10.05 -31.36 5.25
C VAL A 12 -9.77 -30.32 6.38
N PRO A 13 -10.50 -30.31 7.52
CA PRO A 13 -10.21 -29.43 8.65
C PRO A 13 -8.84 -29.67 9.33
N GLU A 14 -8.35 -30.92 9.43
CA GLU A 14 -7.12 -31.26 10.14
C GLU A 14 -5.86 -30.80 9.38
N LEU A 15 -5.93 -30.77 8.05
CA LEU A 15 -4.89 -30.19 7.19
C LEU A 15 -4.76 -28.68 7.41
N LEU A 16 -5.89 -27.98 7.58
CA LEU A 16 -5.94 -26.53 7.78
C LEU A 16 -5.34 -26.09 9.12
N VAL A 17 -5.45 -26.91 10.17
CA VAL A 17 -4.85 -26.64 11.49
C VAL A 17 -3.32 -26.81 11.46
N LYS A 18 -2.80 -27.76 10.68
CA LYS A 18 -1.36 -28.05 10.60
C LYS A 18 -0.55 -27.03 9.78
N MET A 19 -1.24 -26.23 8.95
CA MET A 19 -0.64 -25.22 8.07
C MET A 19 -0.48 -23.82 8.71
N LYS A 20 -0.70 -23.68 10.03
CA LYS A 20 -0.44 -22.43 10.74
C LYS A 20 1.08 -22.15 10.78
N GLY A 21 1.55 -21.32 9.84
CA GLY A 21 2.75 -20.50 10.04
C GLY A 21 3.94 -20.73 9.11
N LYS A 22 3.89 -21.64 8.12
CA LYS A 22 4.99 -21.81 7.16
C LYS A 22 4.46 -21.70 5.73
N ARG A 23 4.46 -20.47 5.19
CA ARG A 23 4.32 -20.29 3.73
C ARG A 23 5.57 -20.87 3.08
N ILE A 24 5.49 -22.12 2.66
CA ILE A 24 6.44 -22.71 1.73
C ILE A 24 6.05 -22.16 0.35
N ALA A 25 6.35 -20.89 0.09
CA ALA A 25 6.35 -20.40 -1.27
C ALA A 25 7.51 -21.12 -1.95
N ARG A 26 7.21 -22.15 -2.74
CA ARG A 26 8.20 -22.72 -3.65
C ARG A 26 8.67 -21.56 -4.54
N LYS A 27 9.99 -21.40 -4.67
CA LYS A 27 10.55 -20.46 -5.64
C LYS A 27 10.11 -20.96 -7.02
N VAL A 28 9.26 -20.19 -7.68
CA VAL A 28 8.88 -20.41 -9.08
C VAL A 28 9.79 -19.53 -9.90
N ASP A 29 10.46 -20.09 -10.91
CA ASP A 29 11.27 -19.31 -11.82
C ASP A 29 10.36 -18.64 -12.85
N ASP A 30 10.71 -17.44 -13.32
CA ASP A 30 9.84 -16.63 -14.21
C ASP A 30 9.40 -17.37 -15.48
N LYS A 31 10.19 -18.36 -15.93
CA LYS A 31 9.91 -19.20 -17.11
C LYS A 31 8.78 -20.19 -16.88
N ASP A 32 8.49 -20.52 -15.62
CA ASP A 32 7.47 -21.49 -15.22
C ASP A 32 6.12 -20.81 -14.92
N ILE A 33 6.04 -19.48 -15.06
CA ILE A 33 4.79 -18.72 -14.87
C ILE A 33 3.94 -18.89 -16.14
N ASP A 34 2.77 -19.49 -15.98
CA ASP A 34 1.77 -19.56 -17.04
C ASP A 34 1.00 -18.23 -17.14
N PHE A 35 1.15 -17.54 -18.28
CA PHE A 35 0.48 -16.27 -18.58
C PHE A 35 -0.76 -16.43 -19.46
N SER A 36 -1.21 -17.66 -19.73
CA SER A 36 -2.34 -17.93 -20.63
C SER A 36 -3.64 -17.24 -20.19
N GLU A 37 -3.84 -17.08 -18.88
CA GLU A 37 -5.00 -16.39 -18.30
C GLU A 37 -4.83 -14.86 -18.19
N MET A 38 -3.59 -14.36 -18.31
CA MET A 38 -3.25 -12.94 -18.18
C MET A 38 -2.45 -12.48 -19.41
N PRO A 39 -3.09 -12.40 -20.58
CA PRO A 39 -2.42 -11.96 -21.81
C PRO A 39 -1.92 -10.52 -21.68
N GLU A 40 -0.83 -10.21 -22.37
CA GLU A 40 -0.29 -8.85 -22.43
C GLU A 40 -1.30 -7.85 -22.98
N LEU A 41 -1.34 -6.66 -22.38
CA LEU A 41 -2.23 -5.59 -22.83
C LEU A 41 -1.69 -4.98 -24.13
N SER A 42 -2.58 -4.78 -25.11
CA SER A 42 -2.22 -4.07 -26.33
C SER A 42 -1.92 -2.59 -26.05
N LYS A 43 -1.09 -1.97 -26.91
CA LYS A 43 -0.77 -0.52 -26.83
C LYS A 43 -2.03 0.35 -26.82
N ASN A 44 -3.07 -0.06 -27.53
CA ASN A 44 -4.37 0.64 -27.59
C ASN A 44 -5.15 0.53 -26.27
N GLN A 45 -5.09 -0.63 -25.60
CA GLN A 45 -5.68 -0.79 -24.28
C GLN A 45 -4.92 0.03 -23.24
N LEU A 46 -3.58 -0.02 -23.25
CA LEU A 46 -2.74 0.77 -22.35
C LEU A 46 -3.00 2.28 -22.48
N LYS A 47 -3.16 2.80 -23.71
CA LYS A 47 -3.44 4.23 -23.95
C LYS A 47 -4.79 4.69 -23.37
N LYS A 48 -5.77 3.78 -23.27
CA LYS A 48 -7.10 4.07 -22.71
C LYS A 48 -7.12 3.97 -21.17
N MET A 49 -6.12 3.35 -20.56
CA MET A 49 -6.05 3.25 -19.10
C MET A 49 -5.77 4.61 -18.48
N LYS A 50 -6.66 5.05 -17.59
CA LYS A 50 -6.37 6.20 -16.73
C LYS A 50 -5.30 5.77 -15.73
N ARG A 51 -4.31 6.64 -15.47
CA ARG A 51 -3.33 6.42 -14.40
C ARG A 51 -4.07 6.27 -13.07
N ALA A 52 -4.15 5.03 -12.56
CA ALA A 52 -4.66 4.70 -11.24
C ALA A 52 -3.61 4.94 -10.13
N GLY A 53 -2.63 5.81 -10.39
CA GLY A 53 -1.64 6.20 -9.38
C GLY A 53 -2.25 7.08 -8.30
N ARG A 54 -1.48 7.34 -7.23
CA ARG A 54 -1.88 8.33 -6.24
C ARG A 54 -2.09 9.67 -6.95
N PRO A 55 -3.29 10.30 -6.85
CA PRO A 55 -3.48 11.63 -7.40
C PRO A 55 -2.39 12.56 -6.87
N LEU A 56 -1.83 13.40 -7.73
CA LEU A 56 -0.84 14.37 -7.31
C LEU A 56 -1.50 15.30 -6.28
N LEU A 57 -0.89 15.46 -5.09
CA LEU A 57 -1.36 16.41 -4.08
C LEU A 57 -0.93 17.84 -4.48
N GLY A 58 -1.46 18.35 -5.60
CA GLY A 58 -1.12 19.64 -6.23
C GLY A 58 -0.54 19.48 -7.65
N ASP A 59 -0.18 20.59 -8.29
CA ASP A 59 0.37 20.62 -9.66
C ASP A 59 1.80 20.05 -9.75
N VAL A 60 2.53 20.08 -8.63
CA VAL A 60 3.94 19.71 -8.53
C VAL A 60 4.11 18.67 -7.41
N PRO A 61 4.98 17.66 -7.54
CA PRO A 61 5.30 16.74 -6.46
C PRO A 61 5.76 17.47 -5.20
N ARG A 62 5.25 17.06 -4.03
CA ARG A 62 5.67 17.61 -2.74
C ARG A 62 7.11 17.22 -2.45
N LYS A 63 7.92 18.20 -2.05
CA LYS A 63 9.26 17.97 -1.50
C LYS A 63 9.18 17.94 0.03
N ALA A 64 9.84 16.96 0.65
CA ALA A 64 10.01 16.94 2.09
C ALA A 64 10.96 18.06 2.51
N ILE A 65 10.54 18.83 3.52
CA ILE A 65 11.35 19.89 4.12
C ILE A 65 11.32 19.73 5.64
N SER A 66 12.38 20.17 6.30
CA SER A 66 12.42 20.28 7.76
C SER A 66 12.36 21.76 8.13
N ILE A 67 11.35 22.12 8.93
CA ILE A 67 11.19 23.48 9.49
C ILE A 67 11.17 23.34 11.00
N ARG A 68 11.91 24.21 11.71
CA ARG A 68 11.78 24.34 13.16
C ARG A 68 10.64 25.30 13.48
N VAL A 69 9.77 24.89 14.40
CA VAL A 69 8.61 25.68 14.81
C VAL A 69 8.53 25.62 16.33
N ASP A 70 8.20 26.74 16.97
CA ASP A 70 7.92 26.78 18.40
C ASP A 70 6.81 25.78 18.77
N GLU A 71 6.94 25.13 19.94
CA GLU A 71 6.02 24.08 20.37
C GLU A 71 4.58 24.61 20.56
N ASN A 72 4.43 25.84 21.08
CA ASN A 72 3.13 26.45 21.29
C ASN A 72 2.46 26.77 19.95
N VAL A 73 3.26 27.19 18.95
CA VAL A 73 2.77 27.41 17.59
C VAL A 73 2.32 26.10 16.95
N LEU A 74 3.08 25.01 17.13
CA LEU A 74 2.69 23.68 16.63
C LEU A 74 1.38 23.19 17.27
N LYS A 75 1.20 23.38 18.58
CA LYS A 75 -0.05 23.03 19.28
C LYS A 75 -1.25 23.80 18.70
N LYS A 76 -1.10 25.12 18.52
CA LYS A 76 -2.15 25.97 17.92
C LYS A 76 -2.48 25.56 16.48
N LEU A 77 -1.46 25.24 15.67
CA LEU A 77 -1.65 24.75 14.30
C LEU A 77 -2.44 23.44 14.26
N LYS A 78 -2.09 22.47 15.12
CA LYS A 78 -2.82 21.20 15.22
C LYS A 78 -4.28 21.40 15.62
N ALA A 79 -4.53 22.25 16.62
CA ALA A 79 -5.90 22.57 17.04
C ALA A 79 -6.72 23.23 15.90
N LYS A 80 -6.12 24.21 15.20
CA LYS A 80 -6.77 24.88 14.07
C LYS A 80 -7.04 23.94 12.90
N ALA A 81 -6.15 22.99 12.64
CA ALA A 81 -6.32 21.98 11.61
C ALA A 81 -7.45 21.00 11.96
N LYS A 82 -7.54 20.58 13.22
CA LYS A 82 -8.63 19.75 13.74
C LYS A 82 -9.99 20.43 13.58
N ASN A 83 -10.09 21.72 13.89
CA ASN A 83 -11.34 22.49 13.72
C ASN A 83 -11.78 22.62 12.25
N LYS A 84 -10.85 22.44 11.30
CA LYS A 84 -11.10 22.48 9.86
C LYS A 84 -11.25 21.08 9.24
N ASP A 85 -11.16 20.02 10.04
CA ASP A 85 -11.15 18.63 9.61
C ASP A 85 -10.11 18.32 8.51
N ILE A 86 -8.92 18.93 8.61
CA ILE A 86 -7.80 18.68 7.69
C ILE A 86 -6.52 18.29 8.45
N PRO A 87 -5.60 17.52 7.82
CA PRO A 87 -4.29 17.27 8.39
C PRO A 87 -3.51 18.57 8.61
N TYR A 88 -2.78 18.68 9.73
CA TYR A 88 -2.04 19.91 10.06
C TYR A 88 -0.96 20.24 9.01
N GLN A 89 -0.39 19.24 8.33
CA GLN A 89 0.56 19.47 7.24
C GLN A 89 -0.10 20.14 6.02
N SER A 90 -1.38 19.82 5.75
CA SER A 90 -2.15 20.49 4.70
C SER A 90 -2.40 21.96 5.07
N LEU A 91 -2.74 22.23 6.34
CA LEU A 91 -2.90 23.61 6.83
C LEU A 91 -1.59 24.41 6.75
N ILE A 92 -0.44 23.81 7.11
CA ILE A 92 0.88 24.44 6.95
C ILE A 92 1.10 24.83 5.49
N ASN A 93 0.85 23.91 4.56
CA ASN A 93 1.02 24.17 3.14
C ASN A 93 0.08 25.27 2.63
N GLU A 94 -1.18 25.32 3.09
CA GLU A 94 -2.11 26.41 2.76
C GLU A 94 -1.60 27.77 3.24
N ILE A 95 -1.08 27.86 4.47
CA ILE A 95 -0.53 29.09 5.03
C ILE A 95 0.67 29.56 4.20
N LEU A 96 1.59 28.63 3.87
CA LEU A 96 2.76 28.94 3.05
C LEU A 96 2.36 29.40 1.65
N LYS A 97 1.37 28.76 1.02
CA LYS A 97 0.85 29.18 -0.28
C LYS A 97 0.30 30.61 -0.25
N LYS A 98 -0.47 30.96 0.79
CA LYS A 98 -1.04 32.31 0.95
C LYS A 98 -0.01 33.41 1.25
N ALA A 99 1.18 33.04 1.74
CA ALA A 99 2.22 33.99 2.07
C ALA A 99 3.15 34.29 0.88
N VAL A 100 3.21 33.39 -0.10
CA VAL A 100 4.14 33.46 -1.25
C VAL A 100 3.40 33.73 -2.57
N GLY A 101 2.12 33.34 -2.66
CA GLY A 101 1.24 33.67 -3.79
C GLY A 101 0.40 34.89 -3.50
#